data_AF-A0A3D2FRM5-F1
#
_entry.id   AF-A0A3D2FRM5-F1
#
_cell.length_a   1.000
_cell.length_b   1.000
_cell.length_c   1.000
_cell.angle_alpha   90.00
_cell.angle_beta   90.00
_cell.angle_gamma   90.00
#
_symmetry.space_group_name_H-M   'P 1'
#
loop_
_entity.id
_entity.type
_entity.pdbx_description
1 polymer ?
#
loop_
_entity_poly.entity_id
_entity_poly.type
_entity_poly.pdbx_seq_one_letter_code
_entity_poly.pdbx_strand_id
1 'polypeptide(L)' 'MEYLIELANETHINEISNLIKLSARKLCITDYTPKQIEDALRGAWGLDHQLIEDETYYIILNNNEIIG' A
#
# COMPACT_ATOMS: atom_id res chain seq x y z
N MET A 1 -18.10 -12.46 3.01
CA MET A 1 -17.08 -11.67 3.73
C MET A 1 -17.40 -10.23 3.39
N GLU A 2 -17.86 -9.45 4.36
CA GLU A 2 -18.21 -8.06 4.13
C GLU A 2 -16.93 -7.22 4.22
N TYR A 3 -16.72 -6.36 3.24
CA TYR A 3 -15.64 -5.38 3.22
C TYR A 3 -16.24 -4.03 2.83
N LEU A 4 -15.61 -2.97 3.29
CA LEU A 4 -15.96 -1.60 2.93
C LEU A 4 -14.91 -1.04 1.99
N ILE A 5 -15.33 -0.14 1.11
CA ILE A 5 -14.43 0.65 0.27
C ILE A 5 -14.61 2.10 0.68
N GLU A 6 -13.51 2.76 1.03
CA GLU A 6 -13.50 4.14 1.51
C GLU A 6 -12.40 4.94 0.81
N LEU A 7 -12.58 6.27 0.73
CA LEU A 7 -11.51 7.18 0.32
C LEU A 7 -10.44 7.21 1.41
N ALA A 8 -9.18 7.13 0.99
CA ALA A 8 -8.07 7.23 1.91
C ALA A 8 -7.86 8.69 2.37
N ASN A 9 -7.37 8.86 3.59
CA ASN A 9 -7.00 10.15 4.16
C ASN A 9 -5.65 10.03 4.88
N GLU A 10 -5.15 11.14 5.42
CA GLU A 10 -3.83 11.21 6.07
C GLU A 10 -3.63 10.17 7.19
N THR A 11 -4.68 9.79 7.90
CA THR A 11 -4.59 8.81 9.00
C THR A 11 -4.24 7.41 8.52
N HIS A 12 -4.51 7.10 7.25
CA HIS A 12 -4.28 5.78 6.64
C HIS A 12 -2.85 5.61 6.09
N ILE A 13 -2.08 6.70 5.92
CA ILE A 13 -0.78 6.70 5.22
C ILE A 13 0.18 5.62 5.72
N ASN A 14 0.29 5.47 7.05
CA ASN A 14 1.23 4.52 7.66
C ASN A 14 0.83 3.07 7.38
N GLU A 15 -0.46 2.76 7.47
CA GLU A 15 -0.97 1.41 7.27
C GLU A 15 -0.90 1.01 5.79
N ILE A 16 -1.29 1.90 4.87
CA ILE A 16 -1.13 1.71 3.42
C ILE A 16 0.34 1.48 3.07
N SER A 17 1.24 2.32 3.59
CA SER A 17 2.69 2.19 3.34
C SER A 17 3.24 0.86 3.84
N ASN A 18 2.74 0.34 4.96
CA ASN A 18 3.14 -0.97 5.48
C ASN A 18 2.60 -2.10 4.62
N LEU A 19 1.34 -2.01 4.16
CA LEU A 19 0.74 -2.99 3.28
C LEU A 19 1.46 -3.08 1.93
N ILE A 20 1.82 -1.94 1.33
CA ILE A 20 2.63 -1.87 0.09
C ILE A 20 3.99 -2.56 0.28
N LYS A 21 4.68 -2.28 1.40
CA LYS A 21 5.97 -2.92 1.70
C LYS A 21 5.83 -4.43 1.89
N LEU A 22 4.77 -4.87 2.57
CA LEU A 22 4.49 -6.28 2.79
C LEU A 22 4.18 -6.99 1.46
N SER A 23 3.33 -6.40 0.63
CA SER A 23 2.94 -6.97 -0.66
C SER A 23 4.14 -7.08 -1.61
N ALA A 24 4.95 -6.02 -1.71
CA ALA A 24 6.17 -6.04 -2.52
C ALA A 24 7.13 -7.16 -2.08
N ARG A 25 7.39 -7.31 -0.78
CA ARG A 25 8.30 -8.34 -0.25
C ARG A 25 7.78 -9.77 -0.39
N LYS A 26 6.47 -9.96 -0.47
CA LYS A 26 5.86 -11.30 -0.51
C LYS A 26 5.48 -11.75 -1.92
N LEU A 27 4.99 -10.82 -2.74
CA LEU A 27 4.39 -11.14 -4.03
C LEU A 27 5.36 -10.95 -5.19
N CYS A 28 6.33 -10.04 -5.07
CA CYS A 28 7.26 -9.72 -6.17
C CYS A 28 8.51 -10.63 -6.22
N ILE A 29 8.61 -11.64 -5.34
CA ILE A 29 9.80 -12.48 -5.19
C ILE A 29 10.10 -13.38 -6.40
N THR A 30 9.10 -13.61 -7.27
CA THR A 30 9.25 -14.39 -8.50
C THR A 30 9.96 -13.62 -9.60
N ASP A 31 9.81 -12.29 -9.60
CA ASP A 31 10.25 -11.42 -10.70
C ASP A 31 11.45 -10.53 -10.30
N TYR A 32 11.63 -10.30 -8.99
CA TYR A 32 12.66 -9.43 -8.46
C TYR A 32 13.47 -10.11 -7.37
N THR A 33 14.79 -9.89 -7.39
CA THR A 33 15.66 -10.26 -6.27
C THR A 33 15.31 -9.45 -5.02
N PRO A 34 15.61 -9.95 -3.81
CA PRO A 34 15.39 -9.20 -2.57
C PRO A 34 16.03 -7.81 -2.60
N LYS A 35 17.21 -7.68 -3.22
CA LYS A 35 17.88 -6.39 -3.37
C LYS A 35 17.09 -5.43 -4.26
N GLN A 36 16.58 -5.89 -5.41
CA GLN A 36 15.76 -5.06 -6.29
C GLN A 36 14.47 -4.61 -5.62
N ILE A 37 13.83 -5.48 -4.82
CA ILE A 37 12.63 -5.13 -4.04
C ILE A 37 12.96 -4.01 -3.05
N GLU A 38 14.02 -4.15 -2.24
CA GLU A 38 14.39 -3.12 -1.26
C GLU A 38 14.86 -1.83 -1.92
N ASP A 39 15.58 -1.89 -3.04
CA ASP A 39 15.99 -0.70 -3.78
C ASP A 39 14.77 0.02 -4.40
N ALA A 40 13.77 -0.73 -4.90
CA ALA A 40 12.52 -0.16 -5.38
C ALA A 40 11.69 0.47 -4.24
N LEU A 41 11.58 -0.19 -3.08
CA LEU A 41 10.89 0.32 -1.89
C LEU A 41 11.53 1.57 -1.26
N ARG A 42 12.79 1.87 -1.58
CA ARG A 42 13.44 3.15 -1.21
C ARG A 42 13.14 4.29 -2.18
N GLY A 43 12.63 3.97 -3.37
CA GLY A 43 12.40 4.92 -4.43
C GLY A 43 11.01 4.75 -5.03
N ALA A 44 10.94 4.11 -6.20
CA ALA A 44 9.74 4.09 -7.04
C ALA A 44 8.53 3.34 -6.45
N TRP A 45 8.72 2.46 -5.46
CA TRP A 45 7.62 1.74 -4.81
C TRP A 45 7.30 2.36 -3.46
N GLY A 46 6.07 2.83 -3.32
CA GLY A 46 5.58 3.47 -2.10
C GLY A 46 4.19 4.05 -2.31
N LEU A 47 3.65 4.66 -1.26
CA LEU A 47 2.45 5.46 -1.37
C LEU A 47 2.82 6.82 -1.96
N ASP A 48 2.14 7.20 -3.05
CA ASP A 48 2.18 8.57 -3.56
C ASP A 48 1.20 9.42 -2.76
N HIS A 49 1.74 10.33 -1.94
CA HIS A 49 0.94 11.18 -1.06
C HIS A 49 0.02 12.13 -1.84
N GLN A 50 0.38 12.49 -3.08
CA GLN A 50 -0.46 13.34 -3.92
C GLN A 50 -1.82 12.67 -4.21
N LEU A 51 -1.86 11.33 -4.31
CA LEU A 51 -3.13 10.62 -4.54
C LEU A 51 -4.08 10.70 -3.34
N ILE A 52 -3.53 10.83 -2.12
CA ILE A 52 -4.32 11.05 -0.90
C ILE A 52 -4.83 12.50 -0.88
N GLU A 53 -3.94 13.46 -1.16
CA GLU A 53 -4.28 14.90 -1.22
C GLU A 53 -5.32 15.21 -2.30
N ASP A 54 -5.25 14.52 -3.44
CA ASP A 54 -6.17 14.68 -4.56
C ASP A 54 -7.51 13.96 -4.33
N GLU A 55 -7.70 13.24 -3.20
CA GLU A 55 -8.88 12.42 -2.91
C GLU A 55 -9.17 11.37 -4.00
N THR A 56 -8.12 10.75 -4.55
CA THR A 56 -8.23 9.76 -5.63
C THR A 56 -7.80 8.34 -5.24
N TYR A 57 -7.29 8.16 -4.01
CA TYR A 57 -6.86 6.87 -3.50
C TYR A 57 -7.98 6.22 -2.66
N TYR A 58 -8.28 4.94 -2.92
CA TYR A 58 -9.27 4.16 -2.17
C TYR A 58 -8.60 3.04 -1.39
N ILE A 59 -9.21 2.66 -0.27
CA ILE A 59 -8.82 1.53 0.56
C ILE A 59 -9.98 0.55 0.71
N ILE A 60 -9.64 -0.71 0.93
CA ILE A 60 -10.55 -1.79 1.28
C ILE A 60 -10.35 -2.13 2.75
N LEU A 61 -11.42 -2.03 3.54
CA LEU A 61 -11.41 -2.33 4.97
C LEU A 61 -12.15 -3.64 5.26
N ASN A 62 -11.59 -4.43 6.18
CA ASN A 62 -12.28 -5.55 6.82
C ASN A 62 -12.00 -5.50 8.32
N ASN A 63 -13.04 -5.42 9.16
CA ASN A 63 -12.90 -5.26 10.62
C ASN A 63 -11.95 -4.13 11.04
N ASN A 64 -12.03 -2.98 10.35
CA ASN A 64 -11.17 -1.80 10.54
C ASN A 64 -9.67 -1.99 10.22
N GLU A 65 -9.31 -3.08 9.52
CA GLU A 65 -7.96 -3.29 8.99
C GLU A 65 -7.96 -3.02 7.48
N ILE A 66 -6.96 -2.30 6.98
CA ILE A 66 -6.76 -2.09 5.54
C ILE A 66 -6.18 -3.37 4.93
N ILE A 67 -6.94 -3.97 4.03
CA ILE A 67 -6.58 -5.24 3.36
C ILE A 67 -6.24 -5.05 1.87
N GLY A 68 -6.47 -3.87 1.31
CA GLY A 68 -6.23 -3.57 -0.10
C GLY A 68 -6.47 -2.12 -0.45
#